data_AF-A0A8J4Y2A8-F1
#
_entry.id   AF-A0A8J4Y2A8-F1
#
_cell.length_a   1.000
_cell.length_b   1.000
_cell.length_c   1.000
_cell.angle_alpha   90.00
_cell.angle_beta   90.00
_cell.angle_gamma   90.00
#
_symmetry.space_group_name_H-M   'P 1'
#
loop_
_entity.id
_entity.type
_entity.pdbx_description
1 polymer ?
#
loop_
_entity_poly.entity_id
_entity_poly.type
_entity_poly.pdbx_seq_one_letter_code
_entity_poly.pdbx_strand_id
1 'polypeptide(L)'
;MAKSLRSKWVRKCKRVKRVRYGKKELASLVAMVEKASKTGVVVKDAAQVVREKPQKIKPAEPAGEDNMEMTSSSGASEPAATLKTLIKNTGTAPRWLHPRRLKKTKAMQKINKFIKAGKKNNKKYLG
;
A
#
# COMPACT_ATOMS: atom_id res chain seq x y z
N MET A 1 -3.34 25.23 -21.82
CA MET A 1 -2.67 25.48 -20.52
C MET A 1 -3.58 25.02 -19.39
N ALA A 2 -3.09 24.19 -18.46
CA ALA A 2 -3.85 23.87 -17.26
C ALA A 2 -3.88 25.06 -16.29
N LYS A 3 -4.97 25.24 -15.56
CA LYS A 3 -5.06 26.27 -14.52
C LYS A 3 -4.21 25.84 -13.31
N SER A 4 -3.45 26.78 -12.74
CA SER A 4 -2.73 26.56 -11.48
C SER A 4 -3.67 26.12 -10.36
N LEU A 5 -3.19 25.23 -9.48
CA LEU A 5 -3.90 24.78 -8.28
C LEU A 5 -4.34 25.95 -7.39
N ARG A 6 -3.52 27.01 -7.34
CA ARG A 6 -3.78 28.21 -6.55
C ARG A 6 -4.55 29.29 -7.30
N SER A 7 -4.99 29.03 -8.54
CA SER A 7 -5.84 29.99 -9.24
C SER A 7 -7.12 30.27 -8.45
N LYS A 8 -7.62 31.50 -8.54
CA LYS A 8 -8.82 31.93 -7.83
C LYS A 8 -10.04 31.12 -8.28
N TRP A 9 -10.12 30.79 -9.57
CA TRP A 9 -11.18 29.95 -10.15
C TRP A 9 -11.24 28.56 -9.51
N VAL A 10 -10.12 27.83 -9.51
CA VAL A 10 -10.07 26.45 -8.97
C VAL A 10 -10.40 26.43 -7.48
N ARG A 11 -9.90 27.41 -6.73
CA ARG A 11 -10.22 27.56 -5.30
C ARG A 11 -11.69 27.87 -5.04
N LYS A 12 -12.30 28.76 -5.84
CA LYS A 12 -13.72 29.10 -5.77
C LYS A 12 -14.59 27.86 -5.99
N CYS A 13 -14.36 27.11 -7.07
CA CYS A 13 -15.09 25.86 -7.34
C CYS A 13 -14.90 24.82 -6.22
N LYS A 14 -13.70 24.66 -5.67
CA LYS A 14 -13.46 23.77 -4.52
C LYS A 14 -14.24 24.19 -3.28
N ARG A 15 -14.34 25.49 -2.97
CA ARG A 15 -15.13 26.00 -1.84
C ARG A 15 -16.61 25.63 -2.02
N VAL A 16 -17.18 25.85 -3.20
CA VAL A 16 -18.56 25.46 -3.51
C VAL A 16 -18.76 23.96 -3.31
N LYS A 17 -17.84 23.12 -3.81
CA LYS A 17 -17.90 21.66 -3.58
C LYS A 17 -17.81 21.27 -2.11
N ARG A 18 -16.98 21.94 -1.31
CA ARG A 18 -16.89 21.67 0.15
C ARG A 18 -18.19 21.98 0.86
N VAL A 19 -18.91 23.04 0.49
CA VAL A 19 -20.24 23.33 1.05
C VAL A 19 -21.24 22.27 0.62
N ARG A 20 -21.23 21.90 -0.68
CA ARG A 20 -22.16 20.92 -1.24
C ARG A 20 -22.01 19.53 -0.62
N TYR A 21 -20.78 19.03 -0.51
CA TYR A 21 -20.51 17.67 -0.03
C TYR A 21 -20.20 17.59 1.45
N GLY A 22 -19.67 18.66 2.05
CA GLY A 22 -19.22 18.66 3.44
C GLY A 22 -20.32 18.28 4.42
N LYS A 23 -21.54 18.79 4.25
CA LYS A 23 -22.67 18.44 5.14
C LYS A 23 -23.03 16.96 5.05
N LYS A 24 -23.13 16.42 3.82
CA LYS A 24 -23.53 15.03 3.57
C LYS A 24 -22.46 14.04 4.05
N GLU A 25 -21.21 14.33 3.72
CA GLU A 25 -20.08 13.47 4.10
C GLU A 25 -19.84 13.51 5.61
N LEU A 26 -19.95 14.69 6.26
CA LEU A 26 -19.81 14.80 7.71
C LEU A 26 -20.89 13.99 8.43
N ALA A 27 -22.16 14.11 8.04
CA ALA A 27 -23.24 13.33 8.65
C ALA A 27 -23.02 11.82 8.51
N SER A 28 -22.57 11.38 7.32
CA SER A 28 -22.24 9.97 7.07
C SER A 28 -21.10 9.48 7.96
N LEU A 29 -20.03 10.28 8.11
CA LEU A 29 -18.87 9.92 8.93
C LEU A 29 -19.21 9.88 10.42
N VAL A 30 -19.99 10.85 10.91
CA VAL A 30 -20.45 10.86 12.32
C VAL A 30 -21.30 9.63 12.61
N ALA A 31 -22.25 9.31 11.73
CA ALA A 31 -23.07 8.09 11.89
C ALA A 31 -22.23 6.81 11.87
N MET A 32 -21.14 6.75 11.10
CA MET A 32 -20.21 5.61 11.13
C MET A 32 -19.47 5.51 12.46
N VAL A 33 -18.99 6.62 13.00
CA VAL A 33 -18.30 6.66 14.31
C VAL A 33 -19.25 6.24 15.43
N GLU A 34 -20.48 6.75 15.44
CA GLU A 34 -21.51 6.36 16.42
C GLU A 34 -21.91 4.89 16.34
N LYS A 35 -21.91 4.30 15.13
CA LYS A 35 -22.13 2.85 14.97
C LYS A 35 -20.94 2.06 15.51
N ALA A 36 -19.72 2.47 15.18
CA ALA A 36 -18.49 1.81 15.63
C ALA A 36 -18.36 1.82 17.17
N SER A 37 -18.77 2.92 17.83
CA SER A 37 -18.79 3.00 19.29
C SER A 37 -19.79 2.04 19.93
N LYS A 38 -20.91 1.74 19.26
CA LYS A 38 -21.93 0.78 19.75
C LYS A 38 -21.49 -0.67 19.58
N THR A 39 -20.67 -0.96 18.56
CA THR A 39 -20.17 -2.31 18.27
C THR A 39 -18.88 -2.67 19.03
N GLY A 40 -18.50 -1.89 20.04
CA GLY A 40 -17.31 -2.16 20.87
C GLY A 40 -15.96 -2.00 20.15
N VAL A 41 -15.94 -1.39 18.95
CA VAL A 41 -14.69 -1.11 18.24
C VAL A 41 -14.09 0.16 18.83
N VAL A 42 -12.90 0.04 19.45
CA VAL A 42 -12.17 1.18 20.00
C VAL A 42 -11.69 2.06 18.85
N VAL A 43 -12.44 3.12 18.56
CA VAL A 43 -12.02 4.17 17.62
C VAL A 43 -10.96 5.01 18.32
N LYS A 44 -9.69 4.64 18.15
CA LYS A 44 -8.57 5.43 18.68
C LYS A 44 -8.42 6.71 17.88
N ASP A 45 -8.11 7.80 18.56
CA ASP A 45 -7.76 9.06 17.90
C ASP A 45 -6.54 8.85 16.99
N ALA A 46 -6.54 9.52 15.83
CA ALA A 46 -5.43 9.40 14.86
C ALA A 46 -4.06 9.72 15.49
N ALA A 47 -4.03 10.59 16.50
CA ALA A 47 -2.82 10.89 17.28
C ALA A 47 -2.34 9.73 18.16
N GLN A 48 -3.25 8.87 18.63
CA GLN A 48 -2.91 7.66 19.40
C GLN A 48 -2.45 6.52 18.47
N VAL A 49 -3.10 6.33 17.32
CA VAL A 49 -2.71 5.30 16.33
C VAL A 49 -1.28 5.50 15.81
N VAL A 50 -0.85 6.75 15.63
CA VAL A 50 0.53 7.08 15.18
C VAL A 50 1.57 6.81 16.26
N ARG A 51 1.19 6.88 17.55
CA ARG A 51 2.10 6.64 18.69
C ARG A 51 2.25 5.16 19.03
N GLU A 52 1.30 4.32 18.61
CA GLU A 52 1.36 2.89 18.84
C GLU A 52 2.27 2.21 17.81
N LYS A 53 3.23 1.41 18.31
CA LYS A 53 4.05 0.52 17.46
C LYS A 53 3.11 -0.47 16.76
N PRO A 54 3.35 -0.82 15.49
CA PRO A 54 2.48 -1.75 14.76
C PRO A 54 2.45 -3.10 15.50
N GLN A 55 1.31 -3.39 16.14
CA GLN A 55 1.07 -4.71 16.71
C GLN A 55 0.79 -5.66 15.54
N LYS A 56 1.42 -6.85 15.58
CA LYS A 56 1.16 -7.92 14.62
C LYS A 56 -0.28 -8.39 14.83
N ILE A 57 -1.19 -7.93 13.98
CA ILE A 57 -2.57 -8.39 13.95
C ILE A 57 -2.53 -9.88 13.60
N LYS A 58 -2.96 -10.75 14.52
CA LYS A 58 -3.28 -12.14 14.18
C LYS A 58 -4.61 -12.14 13.43
N PRO A 59 -4.75 -12.88 12.31
CA PRO A 59 -6.02 -12.94 11.60
C PRO A 59 -7.08 -13.56 12.53
N ALA A 60 -8.19 -12.84 12.72
CA ALA A 60 -9.39 -13.39 13.33
C ALA A 60 -10.05 -14.35 12.34
N GLU A 61 -10.55 -15.48 12.82
CA GLU A 61 -11.26 -16.45 11.99
C GLU A 61 -12.54 -15.82 11.41
N PRO A 62 -12.78 -15.94 10.10
CA PRO A 62 -14.01 -15.43 9.50
C PRO A 62 -15.16 -16.40 9.80
N ALA A 63 -16.09 -15.96 10.65
CA ALA A 63 -17.43 -16.52 10.71
C ALA A 63 -18.21 -16.11 9.44
N GLY A 64 -18.73 -17.09 8.72
CA GLY A 64 -19.94 -16.97 7.90
C GLY A 64 -19.81 -16.39 6.50
N GLU A 65 -19.57 -17.28 5.53
CA GLU A 65 -20.32 -17.41 4.28
C GLU A 65 -20.55 -16.15 3.42
N ASP A 66 -19.62 -15.91 2.48
CA ASP A 66 -20.03 -15.70 1.09
C ASP A 66 -18.92 -16.12 0.13
N ASN A 67 -19.31 -16.84 -0.91
CA ASN A 67 -18.46 -17.57 -1.84
C ASN A 67 -17.44 -16.66 -2.56
N MET A 68 -16.18 -16.67 -2.12
CA MET A 68 -15.04 -16.39 -2.99
C MET A 68 -14.16 -17.63 -3.02
N GLU A 69 -14.07 -18.22 -4.20
CA GLU A 69 -13.16 -19.30 -4.56
C GLU A 69 -11.71 -18.83 -4.35
N MET A 70 -11.26 -18.87 -3.10
CA MET A 70 -9.86 -18.77 -2.72
C MET A 70 -9.25 -20.10 -3.13
N THR A 71 -8.50 -20.11 -4.23
CA THR A 71 -7.59 -21.22 -4.53
C THR A 71 -6.53 -21.23 -3.44
N SER A 72 -6.85 -21.86 -2.31
CA SER A 72 -5.92 -22.22 -1.26
C SER A 72 -4.99 -23.28 -1.82
N SER A 73 -3.89 -22.84 -2.45
CA SER A 73 -2.74 -23.71 -2.64
C SER A 73 -2.19 -24.03 -1.26
N SER A 74 -2.51 -25.25 -0.86
CA SER A 74 -2.02 -25.99 0.30
C SER A 74 -0.57 -25.69 0.67
N GLY A 75 -0.35 -25.40 1.96
CA GLY A 75 0.70 -26.06 2.72
C GLY A 75 2.14 -25.88 2.27
N ALA A 76 2.63 -24.65 2.19
CA ALA A 76 4.03 -24.31 2.48
C ALA A 76 4.10 -22.80 2.71
N SER A 77 5.00 -22.33 3.55
CA SER A 77 5.26 -20.90 3.72
C SER A 77 5.81 -20.31 2.41
N GLU A 78 4.92 -19.98 1.47
CA GLU A 78 5.28 -19.32 0.24
C GLU A 78 5.78 -17.91 0.60
N PRO A 79 7.04 -17.56 0.26
CA PRO A 79 7.56 -16.24 0.53
C PRO A 79 6.71 -15.21 -0.20
N ALA A 80 6.32 -14.14 0.52
CA ALA A 80 5.52 -13.04 -0.01
C ALA A 80 5.88 -12.73 -1.47
N ALA A 81 4.89 -12.79 -2.36
CA ALA A 81 5.07 -12.78 -3.81
C ALA A 81 5.97 -11.62 -4.26
N THR A 82 7.24 -11.91 -4.48
CA THR A 82 8.19 -10.92 -5.00
C THR A 82 7.92 -10.68 -6.47
N LEU A 83 8.31 -9.51 -6.98
CA LEU A 83 8.19 -9.22 -8.42
C LEU A 83 8.83 -10.30 -9.31
N LYS A 84 9.88 -10.97 -8.82
CA LYS A 84 10.57 -12.04 -9.55
C LYS A 84 9.71 -13.31 -9.66
N THR A 85 9.05 -13.70 -8.57
CA THR A 85 8.19 -14.90 -8.56
C THR A 85 6.93 -14.65 -9.38
N LEU A 86 6.37 -13.44 -9.30
CA LEU A 86 5.21 -13.06 -10.09
C LEU A 86 5.51 -13.13 -11.60
N ILE A 87 6.64 -12.58 -12.04
CA ILE A 87 7.08 -12.64 -13.45
C ILE A 87 7.39 -14.08 -13.87
N LYS A 88 7.97 -14.91 -12.99
CA LYS A 88 8.28 -16.32 -13.29
C LYS A 88 7.01 -17.13 -13.59
N ASN A 89 5.92 -16.82 -12.88
CA ASN A 89 4.67 -17.58 -13.00
C ASN A 89 3.78 -17.07 -14.15
N THR A 90 3.73 -15.75 -14.40
CA THR A 90 2.83 -15.16 -15.41
C THR A 90 3.53 -14.74 -16.70
N GLY A 91 4.86 -14.84 -16.76
CA GLY A 91 5.69 -14.38 -17.88
C GLY A 91 5.78 -12.85 -18.05
N THR A 92 4.95 -12.08 -17.33
CA THR A 92 4.82 -10.62 -17.53
C THR A 92 4.79 -9.88 -16.20
N ALA A 93 5.37 -8.66 -16.17
CA ALA A 93 5.25 -7.79 -15.00
C ALA A 93 3.78 -7.36 -14.78
N PRO A 94 3.34 -7.20 -13.52
CA PRO A 94 1.95 -6.84 -13.25
C PRO A 94 1.59 -5.47 -13.83
N ARG A 95 0.35 -5.34 -14.34
CA ARG A 95 -0.14 -4.13 -15.03
C ARG A 95 -0.11 -2.87 -14.16
N TRP A 96 -0.27 -3.00 -12.85
CA TRP A 96 -0.20 -1.89 -11.90
C TRP A 96 1.23 -1.37 -11.68
N LEU A 97 2.26 -2.10 -12.14
CA LEU A 97 3.65 -1.68 -12.01
C LEU A 97 4.11 -0.89 -13.23
N HIS A 98 4.28 0.42 -13.04
CA HIS A 98 4.68 1.33 -14.12
C HIS A 98 6.03 0.94 -14.77
N PRO A 99 6.17 0.99 -16.11
CA PRO A 99 7.37 0.53 -16.84
C PRO A 99 8.66 1.25 -16.43
N ARG A 100 8.58 2.53 -16.05
CA ARG A 100 9.74 3.28 -15.53
C ARG A 100 10.30 2.67 -14.23
N ARG A 101 9.46 2.11 -13.36
CA ARG A 101 9.91 1.46 -12.11
C ARG A 101 10.65 0.17 -12.42
N LEU A 102 10.18 -0.61 -13.41
CA LEU A 102 10.87 -1.81 -13.91
C LEU A 102 12.26 -1.50 -14.46
N LYS A 103 12.39 -0.42 -15.25
CA LYS A 103 13.70 0.00 -15.78
C LYS A 103 14.66 0.41 -14.65
N LYS A 104 14.18 1.17 -13.67
CA LYS A 104 14.97 1.59 -12.50
C LYS A 104 15.45 0.40 -11.67
N THR A 105 14.58 -0.56 -11.35
CA THR A 105 14.97 -1.74 -10.55
C THR A 105 16.02 -2.58 -11.27
N LYS A 106 15.88 -2.78 -12.59
CA LYS A 106 16.89 -3.46 -13.41
C LYS A 106 18.24 -2.73 -13.41
N ALA A 107 18.24 -1.39 -13.52
CA ALA A 107 19.47 -0.60 -13.46
C ALA A 107 20.17 -0.71 -12.10
N MET A 108 19.42 -0.59 -11.00
CA MET A 108 19.96 -0.74 -9.65
C MET A 108 20.51 -2.15 -9.38
N GLN A 109 19.88 -3.18 -9.93
CA GLN A 109 20.40 -4.55 -9.84
C GLN A 109 21.75 -4.72 -10.53
N LYS A 110 21.99 -4.06 -11.67
CA LYS A 110 23.30 -4.08 -12.34
C LYS A 110 24.36 -3.41 -11.47
N ILE A 111 24.09 -2.22 -10.95
CA ILE A 111 25.00 -1.47 -10.07
C ILE A 111 25.33 -2.30 -8.82
N ASN A 112 24.32 -2.89 -8.17
CA ASN A 112 24.52 -3.72 -6.98
C ASN A 112 25.36 -4.98 -7.26
N LYS A 113 25.30 -5.54 -8.48
CA LYS A 113 26.19 -6.66 -8.88
C LYS A 113 27.64 -6.20 -8.97
N PHE A 114 27.92 -5.05 -9.60
CA PHE A 114 29.27 -4.50 -9.69
C PHE A 114 29.85 -4.18 -8.32
N ILE A 115 29.07 -3.54 -7.44
CA ILE A 115 29.50 -3.23 -6.06
C ILE A 115 29.80 -4.53 -5.29
N LYS A 116 28.97 -5.57 -5.44
CA LYS A 116 29.22 -6.87 -4.79
C LYS A 116 30.46 -7.57 -5.35
N ALA A 117 30.73 -7.46 -6.65
CA ALA A 117 31.93 -8.03 -7.27
C ALA A 117 33.21 -7.34 -6.77
N GLY A 118 33.23 -5.99 -6.72
CA GLY A 118 34.36 -5.25 -6.17
C GLY A 118 34.67 -5.59 -4.70
N LYS A 119 33.63 -5.81 -3.88
CA LYS A 119 33.79 -6.25 -2.48
C LYS A 119 34.38 -7.65 -2.35
N LYS A 120 34.08 -8.58 -3.27
CA LYS A 120 34.68 -9.92 -3.28
C LYS A 120 36.17 -9.88 -3.63
N ASN A 121 36.57 -9.00 -4.53
CA ASN A 121 37.97 -8.86 -4.93
C ASN A 121 38.81 -8.30 -3.78
N ASN A 122 38.34 -7.27 -3.05
CA ASN A 122 39.08 -6.74 -1.89
C ASN A 122 39.21 -7.76 -0.75
N LYS A 123 38.24 -8.67 -0.56
CA LYS A 123 38.34 -9.72 0.46
C LYS A 123 39.37 -10.80 0.12
N LYS A 124 39.75 -10.96 -1.16
CA LYS A 124 40.72 -11.96 -1.63
C LYS A 124 42.19 -11.55 -1.41
N TYR A 125 42.46 -10.26 -1.21
CA TYR A 125 43.82 -9.72 -1.00
C TYR A 125 44.11 -9.34 0.46
N LEU A 126 43.20 -9.64 1.39
CA LEU A 126 43.29 -9.32 2.82
C LEU A 126 43.26 -10.58 3.70
N GLY A 127 43.61 -11.74 3.14
CA GLY A 127 43.66 -13.02 3.83
C GLY A 127 45.01 -13.70 3.61
#